data_AF-A0A4V2JV77-F1
#
_entry.id   AF-A0A4V2JV77-F1
#
_cell.length_a   1.000
_cell.length_b   1.000
_cell.length_c   1.000
_cell.angle_alpha   90.00
_cell.angle_beta   90.00
_cell.angle_gamma   90.00
#
_symmetry.space_group_name_H-M   'P 1'
#
loop_
_entity.id
_entity.type
_entity.pdbx_description
1 polymer ?
#
loop_
_entity_poly.entity_id
_entity_poly.type
_entity_poly.pdbx_seq_one_letter_code
_entity_poly.pdbx_strand_id
1 'polypeptide(L)'
;MKIIKNQTDPSIIEYIVPLIIFSITNENRKMLIYLQKIFRKVNQYSKDNKMGSDNLYKIFTPTIFPNIECYDLQSINLQIEIVKRIFESNLIEIPCFLYEEGLSVAKNQ
;
A
#
# COMPACT_ATOMS: atom_id res chain seq x y z
N MET A 1 -5.10 -31.39 -11.51
CA MET A 1 -5.28 -30.06 -10.90
C MET A 1 -4.71 -29.01 -11.86
N LYS A 2 -5.54 -28.18 -12.49
CA LYS A 2 -5.05 -26.98 -13.19
C LYS A 2 -4.67 -25.98 -12.10
N ILE A 3 -3.38 -25.70 -11.94
CA ILE A 3 -2.93 -24.56 -11.15
C ILE A 3 -3.33 -23.33 -11.96
N ILE A 4 -4.46 -22.73 -11.62
CA ILE A 4 -4.80 -21.39 -12.09
C ILE A 4 -3.79 -20.48 -11.41
N LYS A 5 -2.72 -20.12 -12.12
CA LYS A 5 -1.90 -18.98 -11.73
C LYS A 5 -2.81 -17.76 -11.91
N ASN A 6 -3.49 -17.35 -10.84
CA ASN A 6 -4.09 -16.03 -10.77
C ASN A 6 -2.93 -15.03 -10.84
N GLN A 7 -2.50 -14.71 -12.05
CA GLN A 7 -1.68 -13.55 -12.30
C GLN A 7 -2.60 -12.37 -12.03
N THR A 8 -2.55 -11.86 -10.80
CA THR A 8 -3.23 -10.63 -10.42
C THR A 8 -2.78 -9.57 -11.40
N ASP A 9 -3.71 -9.08 -12.23
CA ASP A 9 -3.43 -7.99 -13.16
C ASP A 9 -2.85 -6.82 -12.35
N PRO A 10 -1.64 -6.31 -12.67
CA PRO A 10 -1.05 -5.17 -11.97
C PRO A 10 -1.99 -3.95 -11.90
N SER A 11 -2.89 -3.79 -12.88
CA SER A 11 -3.89 -2.72 -12.91
C SER A 11 -4.85 -2.77 -11.71
N ILE A 12 -5.10 -3.97 -11.16
CA ILE A 12 -5.96 -4.17 -9.99
C ILE A 12 -5.31 -3.53 -8.75
N ILE A 13 -3.99 -3.57 -8.61
CA ILE A 13 -3.29 -2.93 -7.49
C ILE A 13 -3.47 -1.40 -7.56
N GLU A 14 -3.40 -0.83 -8.76
CA GLU A 14 -3.57 0.61 -8.98
C GLU A 14 -4.98 1.08 -8.63
N TYR A 15 -5.99 0.24 -8.85
CA TYR A 15 -7.36 0.52 -8.46
C TYR A 15 -7.63 0.28 -6.96
N ILE A 16 -7.12 -0.82 -6.40
CA ILE A 16 -7.42 -1.25 -5.03
C ILE A 16 -6.66 -0.42 -3.99
N VAL A 17 -5.40 -0.04 -4.23
CA VAL A 17 -4.57 0.65 -3.23
C VAL A 17 -5.21 1.97 -2.76
N PRO A 18 -5.69 2.86 -3.65
CA PRO A 18 -6.43 4.04 -3.23
C PRO A 18 -7.64 3.70 -2.36
N LEU A 19 -8.42 2.69 -2.74
CA LEU A 19 -9.60 2.25 -1.97
C LEU A 19 -9.20 1.76 -0.57
N ILE A 20 -8.13 0.96 -0.46
CA ILE A 20 -7.61 0.46 0.82
C ILE A 20 -7.20 1.62 1.73
N ILE A 21 -6.45 2.60 1.21
CA ILE A 21 -5.97 3.76 1.99
C ILE A 21 -7.13 4.55 2.60
N PHE A 22 -8.26 4.64 1.90
CA PHE A 22 -9.43 5.36 2.41
C PHE A 22 -10.38 4.49 3.23
N SER A 23 -10.22 3.17 3.19
CA SER A 23 -10.95 2.20 4.01
C SER A 23 -10.32 1.97 5.40
N ILE A 24 -9.05 2.31 5.60
CA ILE A 24 -8.43 2.27 6.94
C ILE A 24 -8.89 3.44 7.81
N THR A 25 -8.92 3.20 9.12
CA THR A 25 -9.27 4.22 10.12
C THR A 25 -8.35 5.44 10.05
N ASN A 26 -8.87 6.60 10.47
CA ASN A 26 -8.09 7.84 10.49
C ASN A 26 -6.81 7.74 11.34
N GLU A 27 -6.84 6.99 12.45
CA GLU A 27 -5.65 6.78 13.29
C GLU A 27 -4.58 5.97 12.58
N ASN A 28 -4.96 4.86 11.95
CA ASN A 28 -4.03 4.04 11.17
C ASN A 28 -3.47 4.83 9.98
N ARG A 29 -4.29 5.66 9.32
CA ARG A 29 -3.82 6.54 8.23
C ARG A 29 -2.79 7.56 8.73
N LYS A 30 -3.01 8.20 9.89
CA LYS A 30 -2.04 9.11 10.52
C LYS A 30 -0.73 8.39 10.82
N MET A 31 -0.79 7.16 11.31
CA MET A 31 0.40 6.33 11.54
C MET A 31 1.15 6.05 10.22
N LEU A 32 0.45 5.67 9.15
CA LEU A 32 1.07 5.46 7.83
C LEU A 32 1.73 6.73 7.29
N ILE A 33 1.09 7.90 7.45
CA ILE A 33 1.69 9.20 7.07
C ILE A 33 2.99 9.44 7.85
N TYR A 34 3.01 9.13 9.15
CA TYR A 34 4.20 9.29 9.98
C TYR A 34 5.33 8.34 9.55
N LEU A 35 5.00 7.06 9.30
CA LEU A 35 5.94 6.06 8.78
C LEU A 35 6.48 6.46 7.41
N GLN A 36 5.64 6.99 6.52
CA GLN A 36 6.06 7.49 5.20
C GLN A 36 7.12 8.60 5.34
N LYS A 37 6.95 9.52 6.29
CA LYS A 37 7.93 10.58 6.60
C LYS A 37 9.25 9.99 7.11
N ILE A 38 9.19 9.02 8.02
CA ILE A 38 10.38 8.32 8.52
C ILE A 38 11.12 7.62 7.38
N PHE A 39 10.41 6.87 6.54
CA PHE A 39 11.04 6.14 5.43
C PHE A 39 11.71 7.08 4.43
N ARG A 40 11.07 8.20 4.09
CA ARG A 40 11.69 9.24 3.28
C ARG A 40 12.97 9.78 3.92
N LYS A 41 12.95 10.01 5.23
CA LYS A 41 14.12 10.50 5.97
C LYS A 41 15.25 9.47 5.99
N VAL A 42 14.97 8.18 6.20
CA VAL A 42 15.98 7.11 6.16
C VAL A 42 16.56 6.96 4.75
N ASN A 43 15.71 6.98 3.72
CA ASN A 43 16.11 6.84 2.32
C ASN A 43 17.03 7.99 1.85
N GLN A 44 16.92 9.20 2.43
CA GLN A 44 17.84 10.30 2.15
C GLN A 44 19.31 9.96 2.47
N TYR A 45 19.55 9.04 3.42
CA TYR A 45 20.88 8.57 3.80
C TYR A 45 21.20 7.18 3.24
N SER A 46 20.48 6.73 2.20
CA SER A 46 20.61 5.39 1.61
C SER A 46 22.02 5.02 1.16
N LYS A 47 22.84 6.02 0.76
CA LYS A 47 24.24 5.80 0.37
C LYS A 47 25.10 5.32 1.55
N ASP A 48 24.81 5.80 2.76
CA ASP A 48 25.56 5.53 3.97
C ASP A 48 25.02 4.31 4.71
N ASN A 49 23.70 4.24 4.88
CA ASN A 49 23.03 3.19 5.66
C ASN A 49 22.63 1.96 4.82
N LYS A 50 22.78 2.00 3.49
CA LYS A 50 22.35 0.95 2.54
C LYS A 50 20.85 0.61 2.58
N MET A 51 20.05 1.51 3.14
CA MET A 51 18.60 1.38 3.32
C MET A 51 17.85 2.30 2.36
N GLY A 52 17.77 1.87 1.10
CA GLY A 52 16.86 2.45 0.13
C GLY A 52 15.39 2.17 0.45
N SER A 53 14.46 2.90 -0.18
CA SER A 53 13.01 2.71 -0.05
C SER A 53 12.58 1.25 -0.29
N ASP A 54 13.08 0.60 -1.34
CA ASP A 54 12.75 -0.80 -1.64
C ASP A 54 13.17 -1.76 -0.50
N ASN A 55 14.30 -1.50 0.17
CA ASN A 55 14.75 -2.32 1.31
C ASN A 55 13.86 -2.07 2.53
N LEU A 56 13.44 -0.83 2.75
CA LEU A 56 12.50 -0.48 3.82
C LEU A 56 11.16 -1.19 3.63
N TYR A 57 10.60 -1.16 2.41
CA TYR A 57 9.33 -1.84 2.13
C TYR A 57 9.43 -3.34 2.39
N LYS A 58 10.51 -4.00 1.94
CA LYS A 58 10.75 -5.43 2.19
C LYS A 58 10.79 -5.79 3.67
N ILE A 59 11.51 -5.00 4.47
CA ILE A 59 11.68 -5.28 5.91
C ILE A 59 10.41 -5.02 6.71
N PHE A 60 9.66 -3.97 6.36
CA PHE A 60 8.48 -3.58 7.13
C PHE A 60 7.18 -4.23 6.67
N THR A 61 7.14 -4.83 5.46
CA THR A 61 5.94 -5.50 4.95
C THR A 61 5.36 -6.54 5.93
N PRO A 62 6.16 -7.46 6.51
CA PRO A 62 5.64 -8.42 7.49
C PRO A 62 5.10 -7.76 8.76
N THR A 63 5.65 -6.62 9.17
CA THR A 63 5.18 -5.87 10.35
C THR A 63 3.85 -5.16 10.09
N ILE A 64 3.64 -4.68 8.86
CA ILE A 64 2.40 -4.00 8.45
C ILE A 64 1.28 -5.01 8.21
N PHE A 65 1.61 -6.20 7.72
CA PHE A 65 0.68 -7.31 7.50
C PHE A 65 1.04 -8.54 8.36
N PRO A 66 0.91 -8.46 9.69
CA PRO A 66 1.45 -9.47 10.61
C PRO A 66 0.75 -10.83 10.55
N ASN A 67 -0.46 -10.89 9.99
CA ASN A 67 -1.33 -12.08 10.03
C ASN A 67 -1.51 -12.79 8.68
N ILE A 68 -0.68 -12.50 7.68
CA ILE A 68 -0.80 -13.17 6.38
C ILE A 68 0.23 -14.29 6.34
N GLU A 69 -0.24 -15.54 6.49
CA GLU A 69 0.57 -16.72 6.19
C GLU A 69 1.12 -16.59 4.77
N CYS A 70 2.44 -16.40 4.67
CA CYS A 70 3.13 -16.23 3.39
C CYS A 70 3.49 -17.62 2.85
N TYR A 71 2.53 -18.25 2.17
CA TYR A 71 2.68 -19.61 1.68
C TYR A 71 3.69 -19.75 0.50
N ASP A 72 4.00 -18.65 -0.20
CA ASP A 72 4.96 -18.64 -1.31
C ASP A 72 5.60 -17.25 -1.57
N LEU A 73 6.68 -17.25 -2.37
CA LEU A 73 7.43 -16.05 -2.77
C LEU A 73 6.57 -15.05 -3.59
N GLN A 74 5.56 -15.52 -4.32
CA GLN A 74 4.72 -14.65 -5.14
C GLN A 74 3.83 -13.78 -4.25
N SER A 75 3.27 -14.38 -3.21
CA SER A 75 2.46 -13.74 -2.19
C SER A 75 3.27 -12.69 -1.41
N ILE A 76 4.52 -13.00 -1.06
CA ILE A 76 5.45 -12.05 -0.43
C ILE A 76 5.71 -10.84 -1.34
N ASN A 77 6.04 -11.09 -2.61
CA ASN A 77 6.29 -10.01 -3.57
C ASN A 77 5.06 -9.13 -3.81
N LEU A 78 3.87 -9.72 -3.88
CA LEU A 78 2.61 -8.98 -4.02
C LEU A 78 2.36 -8.09 -2.80
N GLN A 79 2.59 -8.58 -1.58
CA GLN A 79 2.45 -7.77 -0.37
C GLN A 79 3.43 -6.60 -0.35
N ILE A 80 4.69 -6.85 -0.73
CA ILE A 80 5.71 -5.79 -0.83
C ILE A 80 5.27 -4.73 -1.84
N GLU A 81 4.72 -5.14 -2.99
CA GLU A 81 4.21 -4.19 -4.00
C GLU A 81 3.03 -3.37 -3.47
N ILE A 82 2.08 -3.99 -2.75
CA ILE A 82 0.98 -3.27 -2.10
C ILE A 82 1.52 -2.24 -1.10
N VAL A 83 2.46 -2.64 -0.23
CA VAL A 83 3.08 -1.74 0.75
C VAL A 83 3.80 -0.59 0.06
N LYS A 84 4.59 -0.88 -0.98
CA LYS A 84 5.28 0.12 -1.78
C LYS A 84 4.30 1.13 -2.35
N ARG A 85 3.24 0.68 -3.02
CA ARG A 85 2.21 1.54 -3.60
C ARG A 85 1.49 2.38 -2.54
N ILE A 86 1.20 1.83 -1.35
CA ILE A 86 0.63 2.60 -0.23
C ILE A 86 1.56 3.74 0.18
N PHE A 87 2.85 3.47 0.36
CA PHE A 87 3.83 4.48 0.80
C PHE A 87 4.29 5.44 -0.31
N GLU A 88 4.04 5.13 -1.57
CA GLU A 88 4.26 6.04 -2.69
C GLU A 88 3.01 6.91 -2.99
N SER A 89 1.84 6.50 -2.51
CA SER A 89 0.56 7.21 -2.70
C SER A 89 0.43 8.47 -1.84
N ASN A 90 -0.52 9.33 -2.24
CA ASN A 90 -0.98 10.45 -1.42
C ASN A 90 -1.93 9.94 -0.33
N LEU A 91 -1.44 9.91 0.91
CA LEU A 91 -2.20 9.45 2.08
C LEU A 91 -3.06 10.55 2.72
N ILE A 92 -2.99 11.78 2.20
CA ILE A 92 -3.65 12.96 2.77
C ILE A 92 -4.90 13.31 1.96
N GLU A 93 -4.78 13.39 0.64
CA GLU A 93 -5.87 13.82 -0.24
C GLU A 93 -6.68 12.64 -0.75
N ILE A 94 -8.01 12.75 -0.65
CA ILE A 94 -8.94 11.78 -1.24
C ILE A 94 -8.88 11.94 -2.77
N PRO A 95 -8.61 10.86 -3.53
CA PRO A 95 -8.68 10.88 -4.99
C PRO A 95 -10.03 11.39 -5.48
N CYS A 96 -10.02 12.28 -6.49
CA CYS A 96 -11.24 12.89 -7.02
C CYS A 96 -12.31 11.87 -7.42
N PHE A 97 -11.91 10.74 -8.00
CA PHE A 97 -12.86 9.70 -8.42
C PHE A 97 -13.66 9.11 -7.23
N LEU A 98 -13.04 8.95 -6.06
CA LEU A 98 -13.73 8.48 -4.85
C LEU A 98 -14.74 9.50 -4.34
N TYR A 99 -14.39 10.78 -4.45
CA TYR A 99 -15.29 11.87 -4.09
C TYR A 99 -16.49 11.95 -5.05
N GLU A 100 -16.25 11.80 -6.36
CA GLU A 100 -17.28 11.78 -7.39
C GLU A 100 -18.24 10.59 -7.23
N GLU A 101 -17.73 9.39 -6.96
CA GLU A 101 -18.55 8.21 -6.66
C GLU A 101 -19.41 8.42 -5.41
N GLY A 102 -18.83 8.96 -4.32
CA GLY A 102 -19.58 9.27 -3.10
C GLY A 102 -20.73 10.26 -3.33
N LEU A 103 -20.49 11.30 -4.14
CA LEU A 103 -21.54 12.26 -4.53
C LEU A 103 -22.63 11.60 -5.39
N SER A 104 -22.27 10.69 -6.29
CA SER A 104 -23.24 9.95 -7.11
C SER A 104 -24.17 9.08 -6.26
N VAL A 105 -23.61 8.36 -5.29
CA VAL A 105 -24.38 7.51 -4.36
C VAL A 105 -25.32 8.35 -3.50
N ALA A 106 -24.84 9.48 -2.96
CA ALA A 106 -25.64 10.37 -2.11
C ALA A 106 -26.80 11.05 -2.85
N LYS A 107 -26.71 11.25 -4.16
CA LYS A 107 -27.80 11.81 -5.00
C LYS A 107 -28.90 10.80 -5.32
N ASN A 108 -28.63 9.50 -5.15
CA ASN A 108 -29.54 8.41 -5.47
C ASN A 108 -30.19 7.77 -4.22
N GLN A 109 -30.05 8.42 -3.05
CA GLN A 109 -30.72 8.09 -1.78
C GLN A 109 -31.77 9.15 -1.45
#